data_AF-A0A7L3Y1X1-F1
#
_entry.id   AF-A0A7L3Y1X1-F1
#
_cell.length_a   1.000
_cell.length_b   1.000
_cell.length_c   1.000
_cell.angle_alpha   90.00
_cell.angle_beta   90.00
_cell.angle_gamma   90.00
#
_symmetry.space_group_name_H-M   'P 1'
#
loop_
_entity.id
_entity.type
_entity.pdbx_description
1 polymer ?
#
loop_
_entity_poly.entity_id
_entity_poly.type
_entity_poly.pdbx_seq_one_letter_code
_entity_poly.pdbx_strand_id
1 'polypeptide(L)'
;QVRDAGEDEPFLLLSEDLKRELSAGQIYRRSLRCIDMLSIEGQFTFTAEQPQLHCATFFIGEPEELITIDYDFVNIDCQGGDLLKVFDGWILKGEKFPSSLDHPLPTSQRYVDFCESGNIQRSIRSSQNVAMIFFRIHQPGNGFTVTVKKNANLFRKSAFYTIRWACVW
;
A
#
# COMPACT_ATOMS: atom_id res chain seq x y z
N GLN A 1 50.24 -46.17 7.92
CA GLN A 1 48.81 -45.79 8.10
C GLN A 1 48.76 -44.28 8.00
N VAL A 2 48.24 -43.77 6.88
CA VAL A 2 48.37 -42.37 6.44
C VAL A 2 47.18 -41.57 7.02
N ARG A 3 47.47 -40.36 7.52
CA ARG A 3 46.50 -39.34 7.93
C ARG A 3 46.02 -38.56 6.69
N ASP A 4 44.75 -38.20 6.63
CA ASP A 4 44.18 -37.20 5.70
C ASP A 4 42.96 -36.57 6.39
N ALA A 5 43.03 -35.27 6.79
CA ALA A 5 42.43 -34.09 6.13
C ALA A 5 40.89 -34.22 5.99
N GLY A 6 40.04 -33.31 6.47
CA GLY A 6 40.15 -31.86 6.57
C GLY A 6 39.03 -31.26 5.72
N GLU A 7 38.28 -30.31 6.28
CA GLU A 7 37.56 -29.25 5.56
C GLU A 7 36.29 -29.62 4.79
N ASP A 8 35.15 -29.67 5.48
CA ASP A 8 33.83 -29.37 4.90
C ASP A 8 32.93 -28.99 6.09
N GLU A 9 32.51 -27.72 6.20
CA GLU A 9 31.38 -27.23 7.04
C GLU A 9 31.31 -25.67 7.23
N PRO A 10 32.03 -24.78 6.51
CA PRO A 10 31.69 -23.34 6.54
C PRO A 10 30.71 -22.93 5.43
N PHE A 11 30.55 -23.74 4.37
CA PHE A 11 29.70 -23.39 3.22
C PHE A 11 28.21 -23.69 3.42
N LEU A 12 27.85 -24.66 4.28
CA LEU A 12 26.44 -25.00 4.52
C LEU A 12 25.71 -23.91 5.30
N LEU A 13 26.37 -23.29 6.29
CA LEU A 13 25.81 -22.15 7.05
C LEU A 13 25.57 -20.92 6.17
N LEU A 14 26.52 -20.58 5.28
CA LEU A 14 26.34 -19.50 4.31
C LEU A 14 25.17 -19.76 3.35
N SER A 15 24.90 -21.02 3.00
CA SER A 15 23.80 -21.39 2.12
C SER A 15 22.42 -21.32 2.79
N GLU A 16 22.34 -21.60 4.10
CA GLU A 16 21.10 -21.49 4.87
C GLU A 16 20.78 -20.04 5.21
N ASP A 17 21.78 -19.23 5.56
CA ASP A 17 21.60 -17.79 5.77
C ASP A 17 21.23 -17.09 4.46
N LEU A 18 21.86 -17.45 3.35
CA LEU A 18 21.48 -16.97 2.01
C LEU A 18 20.09 -17.45 1.60
N LYS A 19 19.73 -18.72 1.87
CA LYS A 19 18.34 -19.20 1.69
C LYS A 19 17.36 -18.49 2.60
N ARG A 20 17.75 -18.10 3.81
CA ARG A 20 16.92 -17.36 4.75
C ARG A 20 16.75 -15.90 4.31
N GLU A 21 17.76 -15.29 3.71
CA GLU A 21 17.70 -13.97 3.08
C GLU A 21 16.88 -13.98 1.78
N LEU A 22 17.00 -15.03 0.95
CA LEU A 22 16.19 -15.22 -0.26
C LEU A 22 14.74 -15.66 0.04
N SER A 23 14.50 -16.40 1.13
CA SER A 23 13.16 -16.78 1.60
C SER A 23 12.48 -15.68 2.41
N ALA A 24 13.24 -14.75 2.99
CA ALA A 24 12.75 -13.45 3.43
C ALA A 24 12.60 -12.48 2.24
N GLY A 25 11.94 -12.97 1.17
CA GLY A 25 11.80 -12.36 -0.14
C GLY A 25 11.84 -10.83 -0.08
N GLN A 26 12.87 -10.26 -0.72
CA GLN A 26 13.16 -8.85 -0.66
C GLN A 26 11.93 -8.04 -1.08
N ILE A 27 11.23 -7.45 -0.10
CA ILE A 27 10.05 -6.62 -0.34
C ILE A 27 10.45 -5.53 -1.31
N TYR A 28 9.74 -5.44 -2.45
CA TYR A 28 9.98 -4.39 -3.43
C TYR A 28 9.84 -3.01 -2.79
N ARG A 29 10.79 -2.11 -3.03
CA ARG A 29 10.77 -0.75 -2.45
C ARG A 29 10.95 0.31 -3.53
N ARG A 30 10.15 1.38 -3.48
CA ARG A 30 10.40 2.58 -4.30
C ARG A 30 9.83 3.84 -3.68
N SER A 31 10.33 5.00 -4.12
CA SER A 31 9.72 6.28 -3.79
C SER A 31 8.44 6.52 -4.60
N LEU A 32 7.44 7.14 -3.98
CA LEU A 32 6.21 7.59 -4.62
C LEU A 32 6.40 8.93 -5.30
N ARG A 33 5.71 9.10 -6.43
CA ARG A 33 5.51 10.41 -7.06
C ARG A 33 4.25 11.07 -6.48
N CYS A 34 4.08 12.38 -6.70
CA CYS A 34 2.88 13.10 -6.25
C CYS A 34 1.60 12.49 -6.86
N ILE A 35 1.61 12.14 -8.15
CA ILE A 35 0.56 11.33 -8.76
C ILE A 35 1.19 10.02 -9.20
N ASP A 36 0.70 8.90 -8.67
CA ASP A 36 1.25 7.59 -8.99
C ASP A 36 0.17 6.51 -9.08
N MET A 37 0.42 5.50 -9.91
CA MET A 37 -0.50 4.38 -10.13
C MET A 37 0.27 3.08 -10.01
N LEU A 38 -0.23 2.18 -9.18
CA LEU A 38 0.52 1.04 -8.66
C LEU A 38 -0.32 -0.23 -8.69
N SER A 39 0.12 -1.21 -9.46
CA SER A 39 -0.45 -2.56 -9.49
C SER A 39 0.44 -3.61 -8.81
N ILE A 40 1.49 -3.18 -8.13
CA ILE A 40 2.49 -4.06 -7.50
C ILE A 40 2.46 -3.90 -5.97
N GLU A 41 2.75 -4.99 -5.28
CA GLU A 41 2.98 -4.97 -3.83
C GLU A 41 4.38 -4.42 -3.51
N GLY A 42 4.55 -3.94 -2.29
CA GLY A 42 5.83 -3.44 -1.83
C GLY A 42 5.73 -2.38 -0.75
N GLN A 43 6.87 -1.81 -0.40
CA GLN A 43 6.99 -0.68 0.50
C GLN A 43 7.26 0.59 -0.31
N PHE A 44 6.47 1.62 -0.05
CA PHE A 44 6.46 2.85 -0.82
C PHE A 44 6.65 4.04 0.11
N THR A 45 7.59 4.91 -0.24
CA THR A 45 7.92 6.11 0.57
C THR A 45 7.65 7.37 -0.22
N PHE A 46 6.92 8.31 0.38
CA PHE A 46 6.81 9.67 -0.13
C PHE A 46 7.56 10.63 0.81
N THR A 47 8.35 11.53 0.24
CA THR A 47 8.99 12.63 0.98
C THR A 47 8.80 13.91 0.16
N ALA A 48 8.27 14.95 0.78
CA ALA A 48 8.05 16.22 0.12
C ALA A 48 9.40 16.94 -0.10
N GLU A 49 9.70 17.30 -1.34
CA GLU A 49 10.84 18.20 -1.65
C GLU A 49 10.45 19.68 -1.53
N GLN A 50 9.15 19.96 -1.70
CA GLN A 50 8.51 21.27 -1.63
C GLN A 50 7.06 21.08 -1.16
N PRO A 51 6.28 22.14 -0.86
CA PRO A 51 4.86 22.01 -0.54
C PRO A 51 4.10 21.31 -1.68
N GLN A 52 3.40 20.22 -1.36
CA GLN A 52 2.66 19.37 -2.31
C GLN A 52 1.21 19.23 -1.83
N LEU A 53 0.27 19.85 -2.55
CA LEU A 53 -1.09 20.11 -2.02
C LEU A 53 -2.19 19.15 -2.50
N HIS A 54 -1.97 18.47 -3.63
CA HIS A 54 -3.00 17.68 -4.31
C HIS A 54 -2.43 16.40 -4.90
N CYS A 55 -1.80 15.60 -4.05
CA CYS A 55 -1.17 14.35 -4.46
C CYS A 55 -2.10 13.15 -4.20
N ALA A 56 -1.95 12.12 -5.03
CA ALA A 56 -2.73 10.91 -4.99
C ALA A 56 -1.96 9.70 -5.51
N THR A 57 -2.04 8.60 -4.79
CA THR A 57 -1.54 7.30 -5.22
C THR A 57 -2.69 6.32 -5.35
N PHE A 58 -2.83 5.74 -6.54
CA PHE A 58 -3.86 4.76 -6.86
C PHE A 58 -3.26 3.36 -6.80
N PHE A 59 -3.81 2.50 -5.95
CA PHE A 59 -3.44 1.09 -5.86
C PHE A 59 -4.49 0.22 -6.53
N ILE A 60 -4.03 -0.72 -7.35
CA ILE A 60 -4.86 -1.57 -8.20
C ILE A 60 -4.50 -3.04 -7.98
N GLY A 61 -5.45 -3.80 -7.48
CA GLY A 61 -5.45 -5.25 -7.36
C GLY A 61 -6.08 -5.92 -8.58
N GLU A 62 -5.75 -7.19 -8.78
CA GLU A 62 -6.54 -8.07 -9.62
C GLU A 62 -7.98 -8.19 -9.09
N PRO A 63 -8.96 -8.56 -9.92
CA PRO A 63 -10.35 -8.65 -9.50
C PRO A 63 -10.57 -9.41 -8.18
N GLU A 64 -9.87 -10.52 -7.98
CA GLU A 64 -9.97 -11.39 -6.79
C GLU A 64 -9.04 -10.95 -5.64
N GLU A 65 -8.42 -9.78 -5.69
CA GLU A 65 -7.53 -9.28 -4.64
C GLU A 65 -8.20 -8.17 -3.82
N LEU A 66 -7.83 -8.10 -2.54
CA LEU A 66 -8.09 -6.96 -1.67
C LEU A 66 -6.77 -6.32 -1.29
N ILE A 67 -6.76 -4.99 -1.22
CA ILE A 67 -5.57 -4.21 -0.93
C ILE A 67 -5.52 -3.95 0.57
N THR A 68 -4.36 -4.18 1.18
CA THR A 68 -4.06 -3.78 2.55
C THR A 68 -2.93 -2.77 2.52
N ILE A 69 -3.13 -1.64 3.20
CA ILE A 69 -2.16 -0.56 3.33
C ILE A 69 -1.80 -0.46 4.80
N ASP A 70 -0.55 -0.77 5.11
CA ASP A 70 0.04 -0.66 6.45
C ASP A 70 0.88 0.62 6.51
N TYR A 71 0.65 1.47 7.52
CA TYR A 71 1.50 2.64 7.78
C TYR A 71 2.74 2.20 8.55
N ASP A 72 3.90 2.25 7.88
CA ASP A 72 5.19 1.90 8.49
C ASP A 72 5.77 3.10 9.24
N PHE A 73 5.66 4.29 8.65
CA PHE A 73 6.16 5.55 9.19
C PHE A 73 5.33 6.71 8.67
N VAL A 74 5.02 7.68 9.54
CA VAL A 74 4.33 8.92 9.14
C VAL A 74 4.93 10.08 9.92
N ASN A 75 5.40 11.09 9.19
CA ASN A 75 5.89 12.36 9.73
C ASN A 75 5.27 13.50 8.94
N ILE A 76 4.09 13.95 9.36
CA ILE A 76 3.31 15.05 8.77
C ILE A 76 2.74 15.94 9.88
N ASP A 77 2.44 17.19 9.56
CA ASP A 77 1.89 18.15 10.52
C ASP A 77 0.36 18.25 10.39
N CYS A 78 -0.36 17.33 11.05
CA CYS A 78 -1.82 17.31 11.05
C CYS A 78 -2.44 18.61 11.61
N GLN A 79 -1.78 19.28 12.57
CA GLN A 79 -2.28 20.54 13.14
C GLN A 79 -1.98 21.73 12.22
N GLY A 80 -0.88 21.68 11.48
CA GLY A 80 -0.51 22.62 10.42
C GLY A 80 -1.28 22.42 9.10
N GLY A 81 -2.24 21.48 9.06
CA GLY A 81 -3.12 21.28 7.92
C GLY A 81 -2.63 20.25 6.89
N ASP A 82 -1.58 19.50 7.16
CA ASP A 82 -1.27 18.31 6.36
C ASP A 82 -2.42 17.30 6.45
N LEU A 83 -2.58 16.50 5.40
CA LEU A 83 -3.58 15.42 5.38
C LEU A 83 -2.99 14.16 4.77
N LEU A 84 -3.36 13.02 5.31
CA LEU A 84 -3.06 11.70 4.77
C LEU A 84 -4.31 10.84 4.94
N LYS A 85 -5.02 10.60 3.84
CA LYS A 85 -6.29 9.89 3.86
C LYS A 85 -6.28 8.75 2.86
N VAL A 86 -6.94 7.66 3.23
CA VAL A 86 -7.25 6.56 2.30
C VAL A 86 -8.72 6.61 1.96
N PHE A 87 -9.01 6.37 0.69
CA PHE A 87 -10.35 6.10 0.20
C PHE A 87 -10.44 4.64 -0.27
N ASP A 88 -11.41 3.89 0.25
CA ASP A 88 -11.77 2.54 -0.20
C ASP A 88 -12.51 2.63 -1.54
N GLY A 89 -11.73 2.58 -2.63
CA GLY A 89 -12.13 3.05 -3.96
C GLY A 89 -11.10 4.01 -4.58
N TRP A 90 -11.50 4.79 -5.57
CA TRP A 90 -10.78 6.00 -5.97
C TRP A 90 -11.71 7.19 -6.24
N ILE A 91 -11.12 8.38 -6.29
CA ILE A 91 -11.81 9.61 -6.61
C ILE A 91 -11.10 10.24 -7.80
N LEU A 92 -11.86 10.51 -8.87
CA LEU A 92 -11.34 11.14 -10.07
C LEU A 92 -12.24 12.30 -10.46
N LYS A 93 -11.68 13.52 -10.50
CA LYS A 93 -12.43 14.76 -10.83
C LYS A 93 -13.71 14.97 -9.98
N GLY A 94 -13.69 14.52 -8.73
CA GLY A 94 -14.84 14.62 -7.80
C GLY A 94 -15.79 13.41 -7.83
N GLU A 95 -15.73 12.61 -8.89
CA GLU A 95 -16.50 11.37 -9.02
C GLU A 95 -15.86 10.24 -8.21
N LYS A 96 -16.70 9.43 -7.57
CA LYS A 96 -16.27 8.35 -6.67
C LYS A 96 -16.55 7.01 -7.33
N PHE A 97 -15.55 6.14 -7.30
CA PHE A 97 -15.66 4.80 -7.87
C PHE A 97 -15.25 3.75 -6.83
N PRO A 98 -16.06 2.68 -6.67
CA PRO A 98 -17.36 2.47 -7.31
C PRO A 98 -18.43 3.47 -6.83
N SER A 99 -19.56 3.47 -7.52
CA SER A 99 -20.73 4.22 -7.09
C SER A 99 -21.21 3.81 -5.69
N SER A 100 -22.15 4.56 -5.12
CA SER A 100 -22.79 4.17 -3.86
C SER A 100 -23.62 2.90 -3.96
N LEU A 101 -24.01 2.49 -5.17
CA LEU A 101 -24.78 1.27 -5.42
C LEU A 101 -23.88 0.03 -5.54
N ASP A 102 -22.65 0.20 -6.06
CA ASP A 102 -21.75 -0.91 -6.43
C ASP A 102 -20.66 -1.18 -5.38
N HIS A 103 -20.84 -0.67 -4.16
CA HIS A 103 -19.87 -0.82 -3.08
C HIS A 103 -20.59 -1.07 -1.75
N PRO A 104 -20.11 -2.02 -0.93
CA PRO A 104 -20.81 -2.45 0.27
C PRO A 104 -20.89 -1.38 1.36
N LEU A 105 -19.90 -0.48 1.45
CA LEU A 105 -19.89 0.62 2.41
C LEU A 105 -20.49 1.91 1.83
N PRO A 106 -21.23 2.71 2.63
CA PRO A 106 -21.61 4.06 2.26
C PRO A 106 -20.38 4.97 2.16
N THR A 107 -20.45 6.01 1.33
CA THR A 107 -19.30 6.90 1.04
C THR A 107 -18.63 7.49 2.29
N SER A 108 -19.39 7.86 3.31
CA SER A 108 -18.85 8.42 4.56
C SER A 108 -17.94 7.44 5.32
N GLN A 109 -18.14 6.13 5.13
CA GLN A 109 -17.35 5.07 5.77
C GLN A 109 -16.17 4.60 4.89
N ARG A 110 -16.03 5.15 3.68
CA ARG A 110 -14.92 4.81 2.77
C ARG A 110 -13.68 5.67 2.99
N TYR A 111 -13.78 6.72 3.80
CA TYR A 111 -12.65 7.57 4.14
C TYR A 111 -12.05 7.12 5.46
N VAL A 112 -10.73 6.91 5.46
CA VAL A 112 -9.94 6.74 6.67
C VAL A 112 -8.94 7.88 6.71
N ASP A 113 -9.07 8.75 7.70
CA ASP A 113 -8.13 9.85 7.92
C ASP A 113 -7.16 9.49 9.03
N PHE A 114 -5.88 9.48 8.69
CA PHE A 114 -4.79 9.23 9.64
C PHE A 114 -4.80 10.26 10.78
N CYS A 115 -5.05 11.54 10.46
CA CYS A 115 -5.02 12.63 11.43
C CYS A 115 -6.20 12.59 12.42
N GLU A 116 -7.38 12.12 11.99
CA GLU A 116 -8.54 11.95 12.88
C GLU A 116 -8.43 10.69 13.75
N SER A 117 -7.77 9.65 13.26
CA SER A 117 -7.67 8.34 13.93
C SER A 117 -6.64 8.30 15.07
N GLY A 118 -5.96 9.41 15.38
CA GLY A 118 -5.00 9.51 16.48
C GLY A 118 -3.85 8.50 16.40
N ASN A 119 -3.41 8.12 15.20
CA ASN A 119 -2.40 7.08 14.95
C ASN A 119 -2.75 5.66 15.45
N ILE A 120 -4.02 5.41 15.83
CA ILE A 120 -4.49 4.10 16.32
C ILE A 120 -4.65 3.13 15.14
N GLN A 121 -5.21 3.62 14.03
CA GLN A 121 -5.43 2.81 12.83
C GLN A 121 -4.17 2.80 11.95
N ARG A 122 -3.33 1.77 12.17
CA ARG A 122 -2.08 1.57 11.42
C ARG A 122 -2.22 0.74 10.15
N SER A 123 -3.39 0.14 9.94
CA SER A 123 -3.64 -0.73 8.79
C SER A 123 -5.05 -0.49 8.26
N ILE A 124 -5.18 -0.46 6.94
CA ILE A 124 -6.42 -0.23 6.22
C ILE A 124 -6.57 -1.34 5.19
N ARG A 125 -7.70 -2.01 5.20
CA ARG A 125 -8.04 -3.03 4.21
C ARG A 125 -9.19 -2.52 3.36
N SER A 126 -9.00 -2.50 2.05
CA SER A 126 -10.07 -2.16 1.11
C SER A 126 -11.12 -3.26 1.06
N SER A 127 -12.36 -2.88 0.77
CA SER A 127 -13.48 -3.78 0.52
C SER A 127 -13.41 -4.39 -0.88
N GLN A 128 -12.60 -3.80 -1.75
CA GLN A 128 -12.46 -4.18 -3.16
C GLN A 128 -11.00 -4.16 -3.62
N ASN A 129 -10.78 -4.39 -4.92
CA ASN A 129 -9.45 -4.46 -5.52
C ASN A 129 -8.85 -3.08 -5.85
N VAL A 130 -9.32 -1.99 -5.26
CA VAL A 130 -8.79 -0.65 -5.47
C VAL A 130 -8.75 0.13 -4.16
N ALA A 131 -7.75 0.98 -4.02
CA ALA A 131 -7.63 1.92 -2.91
C ALA A 131 -6.85 3.16 -3.36
N MET A 132 -7.20 4.32 -2.84
CA MET A 132 -6.53 5.58 -3.16
C MET A 132 -6.01 6.22 -1.88
N ILE A 133 -4.72 6.52 -1.83
CA ILE A 133 -4.18 7.45 -0.82
C ILE A 133 -4.20 8.84 -1.45
N PHE A 134 -4.77 9.81 -0.77
CA PHE A 134 -4.66 11.22 -1.14
C PHE A 134 -4.10 12.02 0.02
N PHE A 135 -3.20 12.94 -0.30
CA PHE A 135 -2.39 13.60 0.69
C PHE A 135 -1.97 15.00 0.29
N ARG A 136 -1.69 15.79 1.33
CA ARG A 136 -1.14 17.15 1.27
C ARG A 136 -0.07 17.25 2.34
N ILE A 137 1.12 17.67 1.94
CA ILE A 137 2.27 17.84 2.82
C ILE A 137 2.89 19.20 2.52
N HIS A 138 2.87 20.10 3.49
CA HIS A 138 3.37 21.46 3.32
C HIS A 138 4.88 21.58 3.53
N GLN A 139 5.43 20.85 4.50
CA GLN A 139 6.83 21.00 4.89
C GLN A 139 7.75 20.08 4.07
N PRO A 140 8.83 20.61 3.45
CA PRO A 140 9.87 19.77 2.88
C PRO A 140 10.50 18.83 3.92
N GLY A 141 10.83 17.61 3.52
CA GLY A 141 11.35 16.55 4.40
C GLY A 141 10.28 15.74 5.14
N ASN A 142 9.05 16.26 5.27
CA ASN A 142 7.93 15.50 5.78
C ASN A 142 7.41 14.48 4.75
N GLY A 143 6.76 13.43 5.23
CA GLY A 143 6.46 12.28 4.40
C GLY A 143 5.83 11.11 5.14
N PHE A 144 5.69 10.01 4.41
CA PHE A 144 5.20 8.74 4.95
C PHE A 144 5.80 7.56 4.20
N THR A 145 5.81 6.41 4.86
CA THR A 145 6.13 5.10 4.27
C THR A 145 4.97 4.17 4.55
N VAL A 146 4.51 3.49 3.50
CA VAL A 146 3.46 2.48 3.58
C VAL A 146 3.91 1.16 2.97
N THR A 147 3.48 0.06 3.55
CA THR A 147 3.58 -1.26 2.94
C THR A 147 2.22 -1.64 2.36
N VAL A 148 2.20 -2.01 1.09
CA VAL A 148 1.00 -2.42 0.36
C VAL A 148 1.07 -3.91 0.04
N LYS A 149 0.02 -4.61 0.44
CA LYS A 149 -0.18 -6.06 0.23
C LYS A 149 -1.49 -6.29 -0.50
N LYS A 150 -1.56 -7.39 -1.23
CA LYS A 150 -2.69 -7.88 -2.02
C LYS A 150 -3.02 -9.28 -1.53
N ASN A 151 -4.19 -9.40 -0.94
CA ASN A 151 -4.64 -10.65 -0.34
C ASN A 151 -5.78 -11.22 -1.17
N ALA A 152 -5.77 -12.53 -1.42
CA ALA A 152 -6.86 -13.20 -2.11
C ALA A 152 -8.21 -12.99 -1.39
N ASN A 153 -9.23 -12.62 -2.16
CA ASN A 153 -10.60 -12.48 -1.73
C ASN A 153 -11.33 -13.82 -1.87
N LEU A 154 -11.18 -14.69 -0.86
CA LEU A 154 -11.71 -16.05 -0.87
C LEU A 154 -13.25 -16.13 -0.86
N PHE A 155 -13.95 -15.03 -0.61
CA PHE A 155 -15.41 -14.98 -0.55
C PHE A 155 -16.10 -14.75 -1.91
N ARG A 156 -15.34 -14.60 -3.00
CA ARG A 156 -15.87 -14.20 -4.31
C ARG A 156 -16.00 -15.37 -5.28
N LYS A 157 -16.91 -16.31 -5.00
CA LYS A 157 -17.45 -17.22 -6.04
C LYS A 157 -18.67 -16.64 -6.79
N SER A 158 -19.01 -15.36 -6.57
CA SER A 158 -20.25 -14.75 -7.09
C SER A 158 -19.95 -13.41 -7.77
N ALA A 159 -20.33 -13.30 -9.05
CA ALA A 159 -19.94 -12.28 -10.03
C ALA A 159 -20.45 -10.83 -9.80
N PHE A 160 -20.70 -10.40 -8.56
CA PHE A 160 -21.39 -9.12 -8.26
C PHE A 160 -20.53 -8.01 -7.64
N TYR A 161 -19.26 -8.28 -7.31
CA TYR A 161 -18.43 -7.31 -6.57
C TYR A 161 -17.14 -6.92 -7.27
N THR A 162 -17.04 -7.21 -8.57
CA THR A 162 -15.94 -6.73 -9.42
C THR A 162 -16.32 -5.39 -9.97
N ILE A 163 -15.47 -4.38 -9.76
CA ILE A 163 -15.40 -3.28 -10.71
C ILE A 163 -15.05 -3.92 -12.05
N ARG A 164 -16.08 -4.25 -12.84
CA ARG A 164 -15.91 -4.59 -14.24
C ARG A 164 -15.30 -3.34 -14.82
N TRP A 165 -14.05 -3.44 -15.30
CA TRP A 165 -13.29 -2.37 -15.93
C TRP A 165 -14.01 -1.91 -17.21
N ALA A 166 -15.15 -1.25 -17.07
CA ALA A 166 -15.80 -0.53 -18.14
C ALA A 166 -15.19 0.87 -18.11
N CYS A 167 -14.12 1.03 -18.90
CA CYS A 167 -13.69 2.29 -19.50
C CYS A 167 -13.75 3.51 -18.58
N VAL A 168 -12.73 3.69 -17.75
CA VAL A 168 -12.23 5.04 -17.43
C VAL A 168 -10.91 5.24 -18.18
N TRP A 169 -11.01 5.16 -19.51
CA TRP A 169 -10.04 5.61 -20.51
C TRP A 169 -10.84 6.24 -21.65
#